data_AF-A0A2J8GCY8-F1
#
_entry.id   AF-A0A2J8GCY8-F1
#
_cell.length_a   1.000
_cell.length_b   1.000
_cell.length_c   1.000
_cell.angle_alpha   90.00
_cell.angle_beta   90.00
_cell.angle_gamma   90.00
#
_symmetry.space_group_name_H-M   'P 1'
#
loop_
_entity.id
_entity.type
_entity.pdbx_description
1 polymer ?
#
loop_
_entity_poly.entity_id
_entity_poly.type
_entity_poly.pdbx_seq_one_letter_code
_entity_poly.pdbx_strand_id
1 'polypeptide(L)' 'MSQCVALLNGYLVTSNSSCDYALLSATELEELQTGLDGNLNIDSQLYTSVTGYLLLSLVGGHILGRIVKGLGRG' A
#
# COMPACT_ATOMS: atom_id res chain seq x y z
N MET A 1 -13.88 -7.09 -17.93
CA MET A 1 -14.93 -7.72 -17.07
C MET A 1 -14.58 -9.18 -16.94
N SER A 2 -13.81 -9.52 -15.90
CA SER A 2 -13.36 -10.88 -15.65
C SER A 2 -14.54 -11.84 -15.46
N GLN A 3 -14.44 -13.02 -16.08
CA GLN A 3 -15.45 -14.07 -15.97
C GLN A 3 -14.90 -15.18 -15.07
N CYS A 4 -15.68 -15.60 -14.08
CA CYS A 4 -15.33 -16.73 -13.23
C CYS A 4 -15.58 -18.04 -13.96
N VAL A 5 -14.60 -18.95 -13.91
CA VAL A 5 -14.70 -20.29 -14.48
C VAL A 5 -14.29 -21.37 -13.49
N ALA A 6 -14.83 -22.56 -13.72
CA ALA A 6 -14.47 -23.78 -13.00
C ALA A 6 -14.07 -24.86 -14.01
N LEU A 7 -13.23 -25.82 -13.58
CA LEU A 7 -12.95 -27.02 -14.37
C LEU A 7 -14.05 -28.07 -14.15
N LEU A 8 -14.75 -28.44 -15.22
CA LEU A 8 -15.60 -29.63 -15.24
C LEU A 8 -15.09 -30.59 -16.31
N ASN A 9 -14.72 -31.81 -15.91
CA ASN A 9 -14.28 -32.87 -16.81
C ASN A 9 -13.16 -32.46 -17.78
N GLY A 10 -12.25 -31.58 -17.33
CA GLY A 10 -11.13 -31.10 -18.16
C GLY A 10 -11.45 -29.90 -19.06
N TYR A 11 -12.68 -29.37 -19.02
CA TYR A 11 -13.09 -28.17 -19.74
C TYR A 11 -13.28 -27.00 -18.80
N LEU A 12 -12.92 -25.80 -19.26
CA LEU A 12 -13.20 -24.55 -18.57
C LEU A 12 -14.63 -24.11 -18.90
N VAL A 13 -15.46 -23.95 -17.87
CA VAL A 13 -16.85 -23.51 -17.99
C VAL A 13 -17.11 -22.33 -17.06
N THR A 14 -17.89 -21.37 -17.52
CA THR A 14 -18.31 -20.22 -16.72
C THR A 14 -19.14 -20.67 -15.52
N SER A 15 -18.75 -20.21 -14.34
CA SER A 15 -19.36 -20.56 -13.07
C SER A 15 -19.72 -19.29 -12.30
N ASN A 16 -20.98 -19.19 -11.87
CA ASN A 16 -21.49 -18.06 -11.09
C ASN A 16 -21.47 -18.31 -9.58
N SER A 17 -21.15 -19.52 -9.13
CA SER A 17 -21.25 -19.93 -7.72
C SER A 17 -19.89 -20.25 -7.08
N SER A 18 -18.88 -20.59 -7.88
CA SER A 18 -17.54 -20.95 -7.41
C SER A 18 -16.51 -20.51 -8.46
N CYS A 19 -15.56 -19.68 -8.04
CA CYS A 19 -14.54 -19.11 -8.90
C CYS A 19 -13.20 -19.79 -8.59
N ASP A 20 -12.96 -20.94 -9.23
CA ASP A 20 -11.70 -21.67 -9.08
C ASP A 20 -10.60 -21.00 -9.91
N TYR A 21 -10.97 -20.46 -11.08
CA TYR A 21 -10.11 -19.67 -11.95
C TYR A 21 -10.85 -18.44 -12.49
N ALA A 22 -10.11 -17.36 -12.75
CA ALA A 22 -10.63 -16.16 -13.40
C ALA A 22 -10.03 -16.06 -14.81
N LEU A 23 -10.88 -15.97 -15.83
CA LEU A 23 -10.43 -15.64 -17.17
C LEU A 23 -10.31 -14.13 -17.31
N LEU A 24 -9.14 -13.70 -17.74
CA LEU A 24 -8.81 -12.33 -18.06
C LEU A 24 -8.52 -12.17 -19.55
N SER A 25 -8.90 -11.01 -20.09
CA SER A 25 -8.40 -10.54 -21.38
C SER A 25 -6.88 -10.41 -21.32
N ALA A 26 -6.20 -10.62 -22.46
CA ALA A 26 -4.75 -10.37 -22.57
C ALA A 26 -4.38 -8.95 -22.11
N THR A 27 -5.23 -7.96 -22.41
CA THR A 27 -5.03 -6.56 -21.99
C THR A 27 -5.14 -6.39 -20.47
N GLU A 28 -6.16 -7.00 -19.83
CA GLU A 28 -6.31 -6.96 -18.36
C GLU A 28 -5.16 -7.70 -17.66
N LEU A 29 -4.61 -8.74 -18.28
CA LEU A 29 -3.43 -9.45 -17.77
C LEU A 29 -2.17 -8.58 -17.86
N GLU A 30 -1.97 -7.87 -18.96
CA GLU A 30 -0.88 -6.91 -19.13
C GLU A 30 -0.97 -5.75 -18.13
N GLU A 31 -2.18 -5.23 -17.87
CA GLU A 31 -2.43 -4.18 -16.87
C GLU A 31 -2.16 -4.66 -15.43
N LEU A 32 -2.49 -5.90 -15.11
CA LEU A 32 -2.15 -6.48 -13.80
C LEU A 32 -0.66 -6.74 -13.66
N GLN A 33 0.00 -7.24 -14.71
CA GLN A 33 1.45 -7.45 -14.69
C GLN A 33 2.18 -6.12 -14.49
N THR A 34 1.84 -5.10 -15.29
CA THR A 34 2.43 -3.75 -15.18
C THR A 34 2.02 -3.00 -13.91
N GLY A 35 0.85 -3.28 -13.32
CA GLY A 35 0.43 -2.72 -12.04
C GLY A 35 1.07 -3.39 -10.81
N LEU A 36 1.51 -4.64 -10.94
CA LEU A 36 2.22 -5.42 -9.92
C LEU A 36 3.74 -5.26 -9.96
N ASP A 37 4.27 -4.65 -11.04
CA ASP A 37 5.67 -4.22 -11.17
C ASP A 37 5.98 -3.05 -10.20
N GLY A 38 5.97 -3.33 -8.90
CA GLY A 38 6.87 -2.76 -7.92
C GLY A 38 6.89 -1.24 -7.71
N ASN A 39 5.97 -0.45 -8.27
CA ASN A 39 5.91 0.97 -7.98
C ASN A 39 5.17 1.16 -6.65
N LEU A 40 5.92 1.07 -5.55
CA LEU A 40 5.48 1.56 -4.24
C LEU A 40 5.27 3.07 -4.37
N ASN A 41 4.11 3.47 -4.89
CA ASN A 41 3.70 4.86 -5.09
C ASN A 41 3.36 5.44 -3.72
N ILE A 42 4.39 5.69 -2.91
CA ILE A 42 4.26 6.40 -1.65
C ILE A 42 3.77 7.79 -2.01
N ASP A 43 2.54 8.10 -1.60
CA ASP A 43 1.97 9.43 -1.73
C ASP A 43 2.95 10.46 -1.12
N SER A 44 3.46 11.35 -1.98
CA SER A 44 4.50 12.30 -1.62
C SER A 44 4.05 13.28 -0.54
N GLN A 45 2.75 13.56 -0.47
CA GLN A 45 2.14 14.41 0.54
C GLN A 45 2.14 13.71 1.91
N LEU A 46 1.79 12.42 1.95
CA LEU A 46 1.84 11.59 3.15
C LEU A 46 3.28 11.46 3.67
N TYR A 47 4.24 11.16 2.79
CA TYR A 47 5.65 11.06 3.15
C TYR A 47 6.18 12.37 3.77
N THR A 48 5.87 13.50 3.14
CA THR A 48 6.31 14.82 3.60
C THR A 48 5.68 15.18 4.93
N SER A 49 4.38 14.91 5.11
CA SER A 49 3.67 15.17 6.36
C SER A 49 4.25 14.36 7.51
N VAL A 50 4.37 13.03 7.34
CA VAL A 50 4.89 12.14 8.38
C VAL A 50 6.33 12.49 8.76
N THR A 51 7.19 12.72 7.78
CA THR A 51 8.58 13.13 8.01
C THR A 51 8.66 14.49 8.70
N GLY A 52 7.81 15.44 8.29
CA GLY A 52 7.73 16.77 8.90
C GLY A 52 7.35 16.71 10.38
N TYR A 53 6.33 15.93 10.74
CA TYR A 53 5.93 15.74 12.14
C TYR A 53 6.99 15.00 12.96
N LEU A 54 7.69 14.03 12.37
CA LEU A 54 8.82 13.35 13.01
C LEU A 54 9.95 14.31 13.34
N LEU A 55 10.35 15.15 12.37
CA LEU A 55 11.39 16.17 12.57
C LEU A 55 10.96 17.21 13.60
N LEU A 56 9.71 17.68 13.54
CA LEU A 56 9.18 18.63 14.52
C LEU A 56 9.16 18.03 15.93
N SER A 57 8.76 16.76 16.07
CA SER A 57 8.76 16.06 17.35
C SER A 57 10.16 15.86 17.90
N LEU A 58 11.13 15.54 17.04
CA LEU A 58 12.53 15.38 17.41
C LEU A 58 13.14 16.71 17.89
N VAL A 59 12.97 17.78 17.12
CA VAL A 59 13.47 19.11 17.48
C VAL A 59 12.75 19.65 18.70
N GLY A 60 11.41 19.53 18.75
CA GLY A 60 10.59 19.95 19.89
C GLY A 60 11.00 19.23 21.17
N GLY A 61 11.12 17.90 21.13
CA GLY A 61 11.59 17.09 22.25
C GLY A 61 13.01 17.45 22.71
N HIS A 62 13.91 17.74 21.76
CA HIS A 62 15.27 18.19 22.08
C HIS A 62 15.29 19.53 22.82
N ILE A 63 14.55 20.53 22.33
CA ILE A 63 14.49 21.86 22.93
C ILE A 63 13.77 21.82 24.28
N LEU A 64 12.62 21.15 24.36
CA LEU A 64 11.89 20.99 25.62
C LEU A 64 12.75 20.26 26.67
N GLY A 65 13.50 19.23 26.27
CA GLY A 65 14.45 18.56 27.15
C GLY A 65 15.55 19.48 27.67
N ARG A 66 16.05 20.43 26.86
CA ARG A 66 17.02 21.44 27.29
C ARG A 66 16.41 22.44 28.28
N ILE A 67 15.17 22.86 28.06
CA ILE A 67 14.45 23.80 28.94
C ILE A 67 14.22 23.15 30.31
N VAL A 68 13.67 21.93 30.34
CA VAL A 68 13.45 21.17 31.59
C VAL A 68 14.77 20.95 32.34
N LYS A 69 15.85 20.61 31.62
CA LYS A 69 17.18 20.47 32.23
C LYS A 69 17.73 21.79 32.79
N GLY A 70 17.43 22.93 32.18
CA GLY A 70 17.81 24.25 32.66
C GLY A 70 17.06 24.65 33.94
N LEU A 71 15.75 24.41 33.98
CA LEU A 71 14.91 24.65 35.16
C LEU A 71 15.27 23.76 36.36
N GLY A 72 15.76 22.54 36.12
CA GLY A 72 16.23 21.63 37.18
C GLY A 72 17.61 21.95 37.75
N ARG A 73 18.29 23.02 37.31
CA ARG A 73 19.59 23.48 37.85
C ARG A 73 19.46 24.75 38.70
N GLY A 74 18.34 24.90 39.39
CA GLY A 74 18.20 25.78 40.56
C GLY A 74 18.75 25.13 41.82
#